data_AF-A0A9P9G3N1-F1
#
_entry.id   AF-A0A9P9G3N1-F1
#
_cell.length_a   1.000
_cell.length_b   1.000
_cell.length_c   1.000
_cell.angle_alpha   90.00
_cell.angle_beta   90.00
_cell.angle_gamma   90.00
#
_symmetry.space_group_name_H-M   'P 1'
#
loop_
_entity.id
_entity.type
_entity.pdbx_description
1 polymer ?
#
loop_
_entity_poly.entity_id
_entity_poly.type
_entity_poly.pdbx_seq_one_letter_code
_entity_poly.pdbx_strand_id
1 'polypeptide(L)'
;MPPLSECNLDFGDSIINITALVHKISKRDVFIWPDDDDKEPEKTRIAIWCTGNTRPSIDVKADNETQGLIKSMSKVCDEGMKGRLDASPSESDIIECARFALMEDGKFSVKHIGSESTITGASLVVGGSKALVTVNEDGKNKCRFQLMKKICEMGLKKRTSPNSTQVEQDVEDE
;
A
#
# COMPACT_ATOMS: atom_id res chain seq x y z
N MET A 1 16.99 10.53 -12.01
CA MET A 1 15.75 10.44 -11.22
C MET A 1 16.13 10.37 -9.76
N PRO A 2 15.53 11.21 -8.90
CA PRO A 2 15.82 11.18 -7.48
C PRO A 2 15.33 9.86 -6.85
N PRO A 3 15.99 9.38 -5.79
CA PRO A 3 15.46 8.26 -5.01
C PRO A 3 14.17 8.68 -4.27
N LEU A 4 13.43 7.70 -3.75
CA LEU A 4 12.37 7.96 -2.77
C LEU A 4 12.95 8.70 -1.57
N SER A 5 12.12 9.52 -0.91
CA SER A 5 12.52 10.14 0.36
C SER A 5 12.76 9.08 1.44
N GLU A 6 13.67 9.35 2.38
CA GLU A 6 14.10 8.37 3.40
C GLU A 6 12.94 7.81 4.22
N CYS A 7 11.94 8.64 4.53
CA CYS A 7 10.73 8.23 5.26
C CYS A 7 9.80 7.28 4.48
N ASN A 8 10.04 7.12 3.17
CA ASN A 8 9.22 6.29 2.28
C ASN A 8 9.92 4.99 1.85
N LEU A 9 11.16 4.73 2.28
CA LEU A 9 11.96 3.59 1.82
C LEU A 9 11.31 2.24 2.16
N ASP A 10 10.86 2.04 3.39
CA ASP A 10 10.26 0.77 3.83
C ASP A 10 8.95 0.44 3.08
N PHE A 11 8.16 1.48 2.81
CA PHE A 11 6.95 1.32 2.00
C PHE A 11 7.28 1.12 0.51
N GLY A 12 8.31 1.80 0.00
CA GLY A 12 8.86 1.57 -1.34
C GLY A 12 9.30 0.12 -1.53
N ASP A 13 10.05 -0.43 -0.58
CA ASP A 13 10.48 -1.83 -0.57
C ASP A 13 9.29 -2.80 -0.54
N SER A 14 8.25 -2.48 0.23
CA SER A 14 7.00 -3.23 0.22
C SER A 14 6.37 -3.22 -1.18
N ILE A 15 6.28 -2.06 -1.85
CA ILE A 15 5.74 -1.96 -3.22
C ILE A 15 6.58 -2.80 -4.20
N ILE A 16 7.91 -2.76 -4.11
CA ILE A 16 8.83 -3.56 -4.94
C ILE A 16 8.56 -5.05 -4.72
N ASN A 17 8.50 -5.50 -3.47
CA ASN A 17 8.23 -6.90 -3.13
C ASN A 17 6.88 -7.36 -3.69
N ILE A 18 5.82 -6.57 -3.49
CA ILE A 18 4.48 -6.93 -3.95
C ILE A 18 4.40 -6.94 -5.48
N THR A 19 5.03 -5.98 -6.15
CA THR A 19 5.11 -5.93 -7.61
C THR A 19 5.83 -7.17 -8.16
N ALA A 20 6.96 -7.54 -7.56
CA ALA A 20 7.71 -8.74 -7.94
C ALA A 20 6.85 -10.01 -7.81
N LEU A 21 6.06 -10.12 -6.73
CA LEU A 21 5.12 -11.22 -6.53
C LEU A 21 4.03 -11.26 -7.61
N VAL A 22 3.40 -10.12 -7.90
CA VAL A 22 2.33 -10.00 -8.91
C VAL A 22 2.83 -10.39 -10.30
N HIS A 23 4.04 -9.96 -10.66
CA HIS A 23 4.63 -10.22 -11.98
C HIS A 23 5.44 -11.53 -12.05
N LYS A 24 5.62 -12.23 -10.93
CA LYS A 24 6.46 -13.44 -10.81
C LYS A 24 7.90 -13.22 -11.31
N ILE A 25 8.51 -12.11 -10.91
CA ILE A 25 9.88 -11.71 -11.24
C ILE A 25 10.72 -11.51 -9.98
N SER A 26 12.02 -11.26 -10.13
CA SER A 26 12.87 -10.90 -8.99
C SER A 26 12.56 -9.48 -8.52
N LYS A 27 12.64 -9.23 -7.21
CA LYS A 27 12.56 -7.86 -6.67
C LYS A 27 13.64 -6.93 -7.21
N ARG A 28 14.80 -7.49 -7.59
CA ARG A 28 15.90 -6.73 -8.22
C ARG A 28 15.54 -6.22 -9.63
N ASP A 29 14.50 -6.80 -10.23
CA ASP A 29 14.02 -6.41 -11.54
C ASP A 29 12.91 -5.37 -11.45
N VAL A 30 12.56 -4.88 -10.24
CA VAL A 30 11.54 -3.87 -10.00
C VAL A 30 12.20 -2.59 -9.52
N PHE A 31 11.79 -1.46 -10.10
CA PHE A 31 12.28 -0.14 -9.73
C PHE A 31 11.11 0.82 -9.53
N ILE A 32 11.22 1.71 -8.55
CA ILE A 32 10.23 2.75 -8.27
C ILE A 32 10.94 4.09 -8.35
N TRP A 33 10.37 5.00 -9.14
CA TRP A 33 10.93 6.33 -9.32
C TRP A 33 9.86 7.40 -9.08
N PRO A 34 10.09 8.35 -8.16
CA PRO A 34 9.43 9.63 -8.21
C PRO A 34 9.99 10.45 -9.37
N ASP A 35 9.09 11.09 -10.10
CA ASP A 35 9.40 11.96 -11.23
C ASP A 35 8.61 13.26 -11.07
N ASP A 36 9.29 14.38 -11.28
CA ASP A 36 8.63 15.68 -11.37
C ASP A 36 8.12 15.79 -12.81
N ASP A 37 6.80 15.85 -13.00
CA ASP A 37 6.26 15.98 -14.34
C ASP A 37 6.47 17.41 -14.84
N ASP A 38 7.41 17.61 -15.77
CA ASP A 38 7.69 18.91 -16.41
C ASP A 38 6.44 19.60 -17.00
N LYS A 39 5.35 18.84 -17.24
CA LYS A 39 4.08 19.36 -17.78
C LYS A 39 3.05 19.71 -16.70
N GLU A 40 3.15 19.10 -15.52
CA GLU A 40 2.28 19.34 -14.37
C GLU A 40 3.14 19.39 -13.09
N PRO A 41 3.92 20.47 -12.91
CA PRO A 41 4.92 20.56 -11.83
C PRO A 41 4.31 20.54 -10.42
N GLU A 42 2.99 20.73 -10.32
CA GLU A 42 2.24 20.65 -9.07
C GLU A 42 1.91 19.21 -8.64
N LYS A 43 2.22 18.20 -9.48
CA LYS A 43 1.95 16.79 -9.16
C LYS A 43 3.24 15.98 -9.13
N THR A 44 3.34 15.14 -8.11
CA THR A 44 4.33 14.08 -8.05
C THR A 44 3.86 12.90 -8.89
N ARG A 45 4.70 12.46 -9.83
CA ARG A 45 4.48 11.23 -10.58
C ARG A 45 5.28 10.09 -9.93
N ILE A 46 4.65 8.95 -9.73
CA ILE A 46 5.32 7.72 -9.29
C ILE A 46 5.19 6.68 -10.40
N ALA A 47 6.33 6.18 -10.87
CA ALA A 47 6.41 5.16 -11.89
C ALA A 47 7.10 3.89 -11.36
N ILE A 48 6.43 2.74 -11.54
CA ILE A 48 6.99 1.42 -11.25
C ILE A 48 7.40 0.76 -12.56
N TRP A 49 8.65 0.32 -12.63
CA TRP A 49 9.25 -0.31 -13.80
C TRP A 49 9.62 -1.74 -13.49
N CYS A 50 9.46 -2.61 -14.49
CA CYS A 50 10.02 -3.95 -14.48
C CYS A 50 11.08 -4.05 -15.58
N THR A 51 12.19 -4.74 -15.30
CA THR A 51 13.28 -4.94 -16.26
C THR A 51 12.75 -5.52 -17.58
N GLY A 52 13.21 -4.96 -18.69
CA GLY A 52 12.78 -5.37 -20.04
C GLY A 52 11.53 -4.64 -20.55
N ASN A 53 10.82 -3.87 -19.72
CA ASN A 53 9.70 -3.07 -20.17
C ASN A 53 10.16 -1.72 -20.75
N THR A 54 9.57 -1.34 -21.88
CA THR A 54 9.79 -0.01 -22.51
C THR A 54 8.86 1.07 -21.93
N ARG A 55 7.92 0.69 -21.08
CA ARG A 55 6.95 1.56 -20.40
C ARG A 55 6.81 1.14 -18.95
N PRO A 56 6.46 2.07 -18.04
CA PRO A 56 6.20 1.72 -16.65
C PRO A 56 5.02 0.74 -16.57
N SER A 57 5.15 -0.26 -15.69
CA SER A 57 4.09 -1.22 -15.38
C SER A 57 2.94 -0.52 -14.65
N ILE A 58 3.27 0.40 -13.74
CA ILE A 58 2.33 1.27 -13.04
C ILE A 58 2.82 2.70 -13.15
N ASP A 59 1.92 3.61 -13.50
CA ASP A 59 2.17 5.04 -13.58
C ASP A 59 0.99 5.78 -12.91
N VAL A 60 1.31 6.63 -11.95
CA VAL A 60 0.33 7.42 -11.19
C VAL A 60 0.81 8.85 -11.02
N LYS A 61 -0.14 9.78 -11.04
CA LYS A 61 0.04 11.17 -10.63
C LYS A 61 -0.72 11.42 -9.33
N ALA A 62 -0.13 12.18 -8.43
CA ALA A 62 -0.74 12.58 -7.17
C ALA A 62 -0.21 13.91 -6.68
N ASP A 63 -0.86 14.48 -5.67
CA ASP A 63 -0.51 15.82 -5.16
C ASP A 63 0.79 15.80 -4.34
N ASN A 64 1.24 14.62 -3.91
CA ASN A 64 2.53 14.42 -3.25
C ASN A 64 2.99 12.95 -3.37
N GLU A 65 4.27 12.71 -3.07
CA GLU A 65 4.93 11.39 -3.13
C GLU A 65 4.15 10.33 -2.33
N THR A 66 3.75 10.68 -1.12
CA THR A 66 3.01 9.81 -0.20
C THR A 66 1.67 9.34 -0.79
N GLN A 67 0.86 10.24 -1.36
CA GLN A 67 -0.36 9.85 -2.07
C GLN A 67 -0.05 9.03 -3.32
N GLY A 68 1.03 9.37 -4.04
CA GLY A 68 1.49 8.65 -5.21
C GLY A 68 1.82 7.19 -4.90
N LEU A 69 2.60 6.94 -3.84
CA LEU A 69 2.97 5.60 -3.40
C LEU A 69 1.76 4.77 -3.00
N ILE A 70 0.77 5.35 -2.31
CA ILE A 70 -0.45 4.62 -1.94
C ILE A 70 -1.30 4.28 -3.17
N LYS A 71 -1.45 5.22 -4.11
CA LYS A 71 -2.13 4.94 -5.38
C LYS A 71 -1.42 3.83 -6.15
N SER A 72 -0.08 3.85 -6.18
CA SER A 72 0.74 2.81 -6.79
C SER A 72 0.50 1.44 -6.15
N MET A 73 0.60 1.33 -4.82
CA MET A 73 0.34 0.06 -4.12
C MET A 73 -1.08 -0.46 -4.39
N SER A 74 -2.10 0.42 -4.35
CA SER A 74 -3.48 0.05 -4.66
C SER A 74 -3.61 -0.53 -6.07
N LYS A 75 -2.97 0.09 -7.09
CA LYS A 75 -3.00 -0.43 -8.46
C LYS A 75 -2.25 -1.75 -8.61
N VAL A 76 -1.11 -1.92 -7.94
CA VAL A 76 -0.38 -3.20 -7.93
C VAL A 76 -1.28 -4.31 -7.35
N CYS A 77 -2.02 -4.02 -6.28
CA CYS A 77 -2.97 -4.98 -5.71
C CYS A 77 -4.11 -5.32 -6.69
N ASP A 78 -4.62 -4.35 -7.44
CA ASP A 78 -5.61 -4.59 -8.50
C ASP A 78 -5.09 -5.55 -9.56
N GLU A 79 -3.85 -5.37 -10.03
CA GLU A 79 -3.24 -6.31 -10.97
C GLU A 79 -3.07 -7.70 -10.38
N GLY A 80 -2.65 -7.80 -9.11
CA GLY A 80 -2.53 -9.07 -8.40
C GLY A 80 -3.83 -9.86 -8.38
N MET A 81 -4.97 -9.20 -8.17
CA MET A 81 -6.28 -9.86 -8.08
C MET A 81 -6.82 -10.37 -9.43
N LYS A 82 -6.32 -9.88 -10.57
CA LYS A 82 -6.78 -10.30 -11.92
C LYS A 82 -6.32 -11.70 -12.33
N GLY A 83 -5.27 -12.23 -11.70
CA GLY A 83 -4.66 -13.51 -12.07
C GLY A 83 -4.90 -14.67 -11.11
N ARG A 84 -4.36 -15.85 -11.46
CA ARG A 84 -4.06 -16.91 -10.48
C ARG A 84 -2.73 -16.60 -9.83
N LEU A 85 -2.77 -16.41 -8.52
CA LEU A 85 -1.62 -16.07 -7.69
C LEU A 85 -1.15 -17.33 -6.96
N ASP A 86 0.11 -17.68 -7.14
CA ASP A 86 0.76 -18.79 -6.42
C ASP A 86 1.36 -18.32 -5.09
N ALA A 87 1.50 -17.00 -4.91
CA ALA A 87 2.03 -16.35 -3.73
C ALA A 87 1.17 -15.13 -3.36
N SER A 88 1.33 -14.64 -2.12
CA SER A 88 0.63 -13.46 -1.61
C SER A 88 1.53 -12.61 -0.73
N PRO A 89 1.13 -11.34 -0.46
CA PRO A 89 1.84 -10.47 0.45
C PRO A 89 2.10 -11.14 1.80
N SER A 90 3.26 -10.85 2.39
CA SER A 90 3.53 -11.25 3.77
C SER A 90 2.71 -10.39 4.74
N GLU A 91 2.57 -10.85 5.98
CA GLU A 91 1.94 -10.02 7.01
C GLU A 91 2.76 -8.75 7.29
N SER A 92 4.09 -8.81 7.14
CA SER A 92 4.96 -7.64 7.28
C SER A 92 4.65 -6.58 6.22
N ASP A 93 4.46 -6.98 4.96
CA ASP A 93 4.11 -6.04 3.88
C ASP A 93 2.73 -5.40 4.13
N ILE A 94 1.78 -6.17 4.68
CA ILE A 94 0.44 -5.66 5.03
C ILE A 94 0.53 -4.65 6.18
N ILE A 95 1.33 -4.95 7.21
CA ILE A 95 1.53 -4.07 8.37
C ILE A 95 2.22 -2.79 7.94
N GLU A 96 3.25 -2.87 7.10
CA GLU A 96 3.97 -1.69 6.61
C GLU A 96 3.06 -0.83 5.74
N CYS A 97 2.27 -1.45 4.86
CA CYS A 97 1.23 -0.76 4.12
C CYS A 97 0.22 -0.05 5.03
N ALA A 98 -0.17 -0.66 6.15
CA ALA A 98 -1.10 -0.05 7.10
C ALA A 98 -0.49 1.15 7.83
N ARG A 99 0.73 0.99 8.36
CA ARG A 99 1.49 2.07 9.01
C ARG A 99 1.61 3.26 8.07
N PHE A 100 2.08 3.00 6.85
CA PHE A 100 2.29 4.04 5.87
C PHE A 100 0.99 4.68 5.40
N ALA A 101 -0.03 3.90 5.05
CA ALA A 101 -1.26 4.43 4.48
C ALA A 101 -2.14 5.16 5.50
N LEU A 102 -2.17 4.70 6.74
CA LEU A 102 -3.12 5.18 7.75
C LEU A 102 -2.48 6.17 8.72
N MET A 103 -1.15 6.14 8.86
CA MET A 103 -0.39 6.92 9.85
C MET A 103 -1.03 6.79 11.23
N GLU A 104 -1.31 5.54 11.62
CA GLU A 104 -1.86 5.22 12.94
C GLU A 104 -0.75 4.67 13.82
N ASP A 105 -0.64 5.23 15.02
CA ASP A 105 0.26 4.73 16.04
C ASP A 105 -0.33 3.47 16.68
N GLY A 106 0.51 2.45 16.81
CA GLY A 106 0.15 1.21 17.49
C GLY A 106 0.70 -0.04 16.83
N LYS A 107 0.42 -1.18 17.49
CA LYS A 107 0.79 -2.50 16.98
C LYS A 107 -0.34 -3.03 16.08
N PHE A 108 -0.02 -3.25 14.82
CA PHE A 108 -0.92 -3.88 13.86
C PHE A 108 -0.80 -5.40 13.94
N SER A 109 -1.90 -6.09 13.66
CA SER A 109 -1.94 -7.55 13.47
C SER A 109 -2.95 -7.93 12.41
N VAL A 110 -2.66 -8.98 11.65
CA VAL A 110 -3.57 -9.54 10.64
C VAL A 110 -4.27 -10.75 11.25
N LYS A 111 -5.60 -10.80 11.16
CA LYS A 111 -6.41 -11.96 11.55
C LYS A 111 -7.07 -12.57 10.34
N HIS A 112 -6.87 -13.87 10.14
CA HIS A 112 -7.55 -14.64 9.11
C HIS A 112 -8.94 -15.08 9.56
N ILE A 113 -9.89 -15.08 8.63
CA ILE A 113 -11.27 -15.53 8.83
C ILE A 113 -11.44 -16.85 8.06
N GLY A 114 -11.97 -17.87 8.73
CA GLY A 114 -12.10 -19.23 8.20
C GLY A 114 -11.12 -20.21 8.86
N SER A 115 -10.96 -21.38 8.24
CA SER A 115 -9.99 -22.40 8.67
C SER A 115 -8.65 -22.23 7.96
N GLU A 116 -7.60 -22.92 8.44
CA GLU A 116 -6.28 -22.91 7.79
C GLU A 116 -6.34 -23.36 6.32
N SER A 117 -7.24 -24.30 6.01
CA SER A 117 -7.50 -24.83 4.67
C SER A 117 -8.41 -23.95 3.81
N THR A 118 -9.20 -23.06 4.43
CA THR A 118 -10.27 -22.32 3.77
C THR A 118 -10.33 -20.90 4.34
N ILE A 119 -9.29 -20.11 4.04
CA ILE A 119 -9.31 -18.68 4.36
C ILE A 119 -10.31 -18.00 3.42
N THR A 120 -11.39 -17.49 4.01
CA THR A 120 -12.49 -16.79 3.35
C THR A 120 -12.48 -15.29 3.62
N GLY A 121 -11.57 -14.81 4.47
CA GLY A 121 -11.44 -13.39 4.77
C GLY A 121 -10.19 -13.06 5.59
N ALA A 122 -9.97 -11.76 5.75
CA ALA A 122 -8.89 -11.22 6.57
C ALA A 122 -9.31 -9.89 7.18
N SER A 123 -8.75 -9.59 8.34
CA SER A 123 -8.92 -8.29 9.00
C SER A 123 -7.60 -7.78 9.54
N LEU A 124 -7.46 -6.46 9.60
CA LEU A 124 -6.35 -5.77 10.24
C LEU A 124 -6.84 -5.20 11.57
N VAL A 125 -6.12 -5.44 12.66
CA VAL A 125 -6.44 -4.96 14.02
C VAL A 125 -5.33 -4.06 14.53
N VAL A 126 -5.69 -2.96 15.19
CA VAL A 126 -4.75 -2.02 15.83
C VAL A 126 -4.89 -2.11 17.35
N GLY A 127 -3.77 -2.29 18.04
CA GLY A 127 -3.72 -2.23 19.50
C GLY A 127 -4.55 -3.28 20.24
N GLY A 128 -4.98 -4.36 19.57
CA GLY A 128 -5.82 -5.41 20.15
C GLY A 128 -7.28 -5.03 20.40
N SER A 129 -7.64 -3.75 20.20
CA SER A 129 -8.93 -3.20 20.63
C SER A 129 -10.02 -3.32 19.57
N LYS A 130 -9.71 -3.05 18.29
CA LYS A 130 -10.71 -3.06 17.21
C LYS A 130 -10.10 -3.38 15.84
N ALA A 131 -10.87 -4.07 15.00
CA ALA A 131 -10.53 -4.24 13.59
C ALA A 131 -10.67 -2.91 12.86
N LEU A 132 -9.61 -2.50 12.18
CA LEU A 132 -9.52 -1.30 11.35
C LEU A 132 -10.19 -1.52 10.00
N VAL A 133 -9.97 -2.70 9.41
CA VAL A 133 -10.55 -3.07 8.12
C VAL A 133 -10.73 -4.58 8.04
N THR A 134 -11.84 -5.01 7.40
CA THR A 134 -12.17 -6.41 7.13
C THR A 134 -12.52 -6.59 5.65
N VAL A 135 -12.08 -7.70 5.08
CA VAL A 135 -12.39 -8.13 3.72
C VAL A 135 -12.75 -9.61 3.70
N ASN A 136 -13.63 -10.01 2.78
CA ASN A 136 -14.05 -11.40 2.58
C ASN A 136 -13.85 -11.74 1.10
N GLU A 137 -13.12 -12.81 0.82
CA GLU A 137 -12.87 -13.30 -0.55
C GLU A 137 -12.46 -14.78 -0.54
N ASP A 138 -12.89 -15.50 -1.57
CA ASP A 138 -12.55 -16.91 -1.76
C ASP A 138 -11.09 -17.06 -2.21
N GLY A 139 -10.24 -17.53 -1.29
CA GLY A 139 -8.86 -17.85 -1.55
C GLY A 139 -7.87 -16.96 -0.79
N LYS A 140 -6.99 -17.62 -0.04
CA LYS A 140 -5.97 -17.00 0.81
C LYS A 140 -5.17 -15.89 0.11
N ASN A 141 -4.75 -16.13 -1.13
CA ASN A 141 -3.82 -15.24 -1.81
C ASN A 141 -4.49 -13.93 -2.23
N LYS A 142 -5.67 -13.99 -2.85
CA LYS A 142 -6.42 -12.79 -3.27
C LYS A 142 -6.89 -11.96 -2.08
N CYS A 143 -7.32 -12.64 -1.01
CA CYS A 143 -7.79 -11.99 0.21
C CYS A 143 -6.76 -11.02 0.82
N ARG A 144 -5.46 -11.34 0.80
CA ARG A 144 -4.41 -10.45 1.30
C ARG A 144 -4.19 -9.21 0.42
N PHE A 145 -4.22 -9.37 -0.90
CA PHE A 145 -4.18 -8.24 -1.83
C PHE A 145 -5.39 -7.31 -1.66
N GLN A 146 -6.58 -7.89 -1.48
CA GLN A 146 -7.80 -7.14 -1.22
C GLN A 146 -7.70 -6.33 0.08
N LEU A 147 -7.13 -6.91 1.14
CA LEU A 147 -6.89 -6.23 2.41
C LEU A 147 -5.96 -5.02 2.23
N MET A 148 -4.79 -5.21 1.59
CA MET A 148 -3.84 -4.12 1.31
C MET A 148 -4.44 -3.01 0.46
N LYS A 149 -5.19 -3.37 -0.58
CA LYS A 149 -5.90 -2.40 -1.42
C LYS A 149 -6.85 -1.55 -0.57
N LYS A 150 -7.67 -2.19 0.27
CA LYS A 150 -8.65 -1.48 1.09
C LYS A 150 -7.99 -0.56 2.12
N ILE A 151 -6.85 -0.96 2.69
CA ILE A 151 -6.00 -0.12 3.54
C ILE A 151 -5.55 1.14 2.76
N CYS A 152 -5.03 0.96 1.54
CA CYS A 152 -4.60 2.06 0.68
C CYS A 152 -5.74 3.04 0.34
N GLU A 153 -6.91 2.50 -0.02
CA GLU A 153 -8.10 3.32 -0.31
C GLU A 153 -8.56 4.14 0.89
N MET A 154 -8.50 3.58 2.09
CA MET A 154 -8.79 4.29 3.34
C MET A 154 -7.78 5.41 3.59
N GLY A 155 -6.48 5.12 3.45
CA GLY A 155 -5.40 6.09 3.60
C GLY A 155 -5.52 7.27 2.64
N LEU A 156 -5.84 7.00 1.37
CA LEU A 156 -6.09 8.05 0.38
C LEU A 156 -7.28 8.91 0.75
N LYS A 157 -8.43 8.31 1.11
CA LYS A 157 -9.63 9.06 1.50
C LYS A 157 -9.37 10.00 2.68
N LYS A 158 -8.61 9.54 3.69
CA LYS A 158 -8.22 10.36 4.85
C LYS A 158 -7.44 11.61 4.40
N ARG A 159 -6.52 11.46 3.44
CA ARG A 159 -5.61 12.52 2.97
C ARG A 159 -6.18 13.45 1.91
N THR A 160 -7.19 13.02 1.17
CA THR A 160 -7.91 13.87 0.21
C THR A 160 -9.11 14.57 0.85
N SER A 161 -9.44 14.26 2.11
CA SER A 161 -10.52 14.93 2.82
C SER A 161 -10.07 16.32 3.29
N PRO A 162 -10.79 17.40 2.95
CA PRO A 162 -10.42 18.77 3.34
C PRO A 162 -10.42 19.04 4.85
N ASN A 163 -10.89 18.08 5.67
CA ASN A 163 -10.99 18.20 7.14
C ASN A 163 -9.97 17.34 7.91
N SER A 164 -8.88 16.84 7.32
CA SER A 164 -7.89 16.00 8.04
C SER A 164 -6.87 16.78 8.88
N THR A 165 -7.06 18.08 9.07
CA THR A 165 -6.23 18.93 9.94
C THR A 165 -7.09 19.52 11.05
N GLN A 166 -7.26 18.76 12.14
CA GLN A 166 -7.83 19.14 13.45
C GLN A 166 -7.97 17.80 14.22
N VAL A 167 -7.40 17.50 15.39
CA VAL A 167 -6.84 18.19 16.57
C VAL A 167 -5.95 17.11 17.25
N GLU A 168 -4.78 17.40 17.83
CA GLU A 168 -4.59 17.52 19.30
C GLU A 168 -3.25 18.19 19.61
N GLN A 169 -3.31 19.47 19.94
CA GLN A 169 -2.45 20.05 20.97
C GLN A 169 -3.39 20.81 21.91
N ASP A 170 -3.83 20.11 22.94
CA ASP A 170 -4.33 20.68 24.19
C ASP A 170 -3.79 19.77 25.28
N VAL A 171 -2.66 20.17 25.90
CA VAL A 171 -2.48 20.25 27.37
C VAL A 171 -1.19 21.07 27.61
N GLU A 172 -1.33 22.35 27.92
CA GLU A 172 -0.49 22.97 28.95
C GLU A 172 -1.42 23.78 29.86
N ASP A 173 -1.74 23.17 31.01
CA ASP A 173 -2.26 23.86 32.19
C ASP A 173 -1.08 24.60 32.87
N GLU A 174 -1.20 25.92 33.03
CA GLU A 174 -0.67 26.67 34.18
C GLU A 174 -1.75 27.64 34.71
#